data_AF-A0A2E2T2N4-F1
#
_entry.id   AF-A0A2E2T2N4-F1
#
_cell.length_a   1.000
_cell.length_b   1.000
_cell.length_c   1.000
_cell.angle_alpha   90.00
_cell.angle_beta   90.00
_cell.angle_gamma   90.00
#
_symmetry.space_group_name_H-M   'P 1'
#
loop_
_entity.id
_entity.type
_entity.pdbx_description
1 polymer ?
#
loop_
_entity_poly.entity_id
_entity_poly.type
_entity_poly.pdbx_seq_one_letter_code
_entity_poly.pdbx_strand_id
1 'polypeptide(L)'
;EAVGFRTPGEKTAFEVQVLENGANKVFINKVSYFEEMFLEPLLNDMLMTARRNLNESDLIRVMDDETQAQIFRKITKEDLTATGKLRPMGARHFAQNATIMQNIVQFANSPLAQDPTINSHISGKKMATVIQTLLGLEDYNLVQDNVRLYEMAELQDVQGSLEQAMLEKQTAGMDPNQAAATVQGYQESKAGVKPSSTQGQQP
;
A
#
# COMPACT_ATOMS: atom_id res chain seq x y z
N GLU A 1 38.54 -12.58 -3.62
CA GLU A 1 39.60 -12.82 -4.63
C GLU A 1 39.01 -12.42 -5.99
N ALA A 2 39.53 -11.53 -6.82
CA ALA A 2 40.88 -11.00 -7.00
C ALA A 2 40.87 -9.46 -6.98
N VAL A 3 41.59 -8.87 -6.01
CA VAL A 3 41.91 -7.44 -5.99
C VAL A 3 43.20 -7.26 -6.78
N GLY A 4 43.14 -7.53 -8.08
CA GLY A 4 44.24 -7.29 -9.02
C GLY A 4 43.97 -5.99 -9.77
N PHE A 5 44.73 -4.94 -9.46
CA PHE A 5 44.68 -3.69 -10.21
C PHE A 5 45.24 -3.93 -11.62
N ARG A 6 44.37 -4.26 -12.57
CA ARG A 6 44.68 -4.26 -14.02
C ARG A 6 44.24 -2.94 -14.65
N THR A 7 45.06 -2.44 -15.56
CA THR A 7 44.95 -1.11 -16.18
C THR A 7 43.69 -0.96 -17.06
N PRO A 8 43.15 0.26 -17.21
CA PRO A 8 41.94 0.53 -17.98
C PRO A 8 42.19 0.18 -19.46
N GLY A 9 41.57 -0.88 -19.95
CA GLY A 9 41.72 -1.36 -21.33
C GLY A 9 41.73 -2.88 -21.48
N GLU A 10 42.06 -3.63 -20.41
CA GLU A 10 42.13 -5.10 -20.43
C GLU A 10 40.94 -5.79 -19.75
N LYS A 11 39.98 -5.01 -19.22
CA LYS A 11 38.80 -5.54 -18.53
C LYS A 11 37.72 -5.87 -19.55
N THR A 12 37.26 -7.12 -19.55
CA THR A 12 36.13 -7.53 -20.38
C THR A 12 34.86 -6.81 -19.92
N ALA A 13 33.89 -6.58 -20.83
CA ALA A 13 32.67 -5.82 -20.53
C ALA A 13 31.91 -6.36 -19.30
N PHE A 14 31.95 -7.67 -19.07
CA PHE A 14 31.34 -8.31 -17.91
C PHE A 14 32.09 -8.04 -16.60
N GLU A 15 33.41 -7.89 -16.62
CA GLU A 15 34.21 -7.55 -15.43
C GLU A 15 34.02 -6.09 -15.02
N VAL A 16 33.84 -5.17 -15.97
CA VAL A 16 33.53 -3.76 -15.67
C VAL A 16 32.20 -3.65 -14.93
N GLN A 17 31.15 -4.34 -15.40
CA GLN A 17 29.85 -4.36 -14.73
C GLN A 17 29.92 -4.98 -13.32
N VAL A 18 30.71 -6.05 -13.13
CA VAL A 18 30.91 -6.66 -11.80
C VAL A 18 31.66 -5.70 -10.86
N LEU A 19 32.65 -4.98 -11.36
CA LEU A 19 33.41 -4.01 -10.57
C LEU A 19 32.58 -2.77 -10.22
N GLU A 20 31.74 -2.26 -11.12
CA GLU A 20 30.81 -1.17 -10.83
C GLU A 20 29.80 -1.58 -9.76
N ASN A 21 29.22 -2.78 -9.89
CA ASN A 21 28.32 -3.33 -8.87
C ASN A 21 29.05 -3.55 -7.53
N GLY A 22 30.30 -4.01 -7.56
CA GLY A 22 31.14 -4.16 -6.37
C GLY A 22 31.48 -2.81 -5.71
N ALA A 23 31.85 -1.81 -6.51
CA ALA A 23 32.17 -0.45 -6.05
C ALA A 23 30.95 0.23 -5.40
N ASN A 24 29.77 0.12 -6.02
CA ASN A 24 28.52 0.63 -5.44
C ASN A 24 28.22 -0.03 -4.09
N LYS A 25 28.37 -1.35 -3.95
CA LYS A 25 28.18 -2.04 -2.66
C LYS A 25 29.17 -1.57 -1.60
N VAL A 26 30.44 -1.40 -1.95
CA VAL A 26 31.47 -0.88 -1.03
C VAL A 26 31.13 0.55 -0.61
N PHE A 27 30.68 1.39 -1.54
CA PHE A 27 30.27 2.77 -1.25
C PHE A 27 29.09 2.81 -0.27
N ILE A 28 28.02 2.06 -0.53
CA ILE A 28 26.85 1.98 0.39
C ILE A 28 27.26 1.49 1.78
N ASN A 29 28.15 0.50 1.87
CA ASN A 29 28.66 0.02 3.15
C ASN A 29 29.49 1.09 3.89
N LYS A 30 30.32 1.86 3.17
CA LYS A 30 31.10 2.95 3.77
C LYS A 30 30.24 4.13 4.21
N VAL A 31 29.24 4.50 3.42
CA VAL A 31 28.25 5.53 3.79
C VAL A 31 27.46 5.08 5.02
N SER A 32 26.97 3.83 5.05
CA SER A 32 26.26 3.28 6.21
C SER A 32 27.11 3.28 7.47
N TYR A 33 28.40 2.91 7.34
CA TYR A 33 29.35 2.95 8.45
C TYR A 33 29.62 4.38 8.94
N PHE A 34 29.76 5.34 8.02
CA PHE A 34 29.90 6.75 8.36
C PHE A 34 28.65 7.29 9.08
N GLU A 35 27.46 6.95 8.60
CA GLU A 35 26.21 7.33 9.25
C GLU A 35 26.14 6.79 10.69
N GLU A 36 26.49 5.52 10.91
CA GLU A 36 26.38 4.86 12.22
C GLU A 36 27.47 5.28 13.22
N MET A 37 28.70 5.46 12.75
CA MET A 37 29.84 5.74 13.63
C MET A 37 30.08 7.23 13.82
N PHE A 38 29.63 8.08 12.89
CA PHE A 38 29.88 9.52 12.93
C PHE A 38 28.59 10.33 13.06
N LEU A 39 27.61 10.17 12.16
CA LEU A 39 26.40 11.00 12.20
C LEU A 39 25.47 10.67 13.36
N GLU A 40 25.28 9.38 13.71
CA GLU A 40 24.45 9.00 14.86
C GLU A 40 24.94 9.60 16.18
N PRO A 41 26.23 9.46 16.56
CA PRO A 41 26.71 10.08 17.80
C PRO A 41 26.67 11.60 17.74
N LEU A 42 27.02 12.20 16.58
CA LEU A 42 27.00 13.65 16.41
C LEU A 42 25.60 14.24 16.61
N LEU A 43 24.58 13.67 15.95
CA LEU A 43 23.20 14.14 16.09
C LEU A 43 22.67 13.95 17.52
N ASN A 44 23.03 12.84 18.17
CA ASN A 44 22.68 12.63 19.57
C ASN A 44 23.37 13.65 20.50
N ASP A 45 24.63 13.99 20.25
CA ASP A 45 25.36 14.99 21.03
C ASP A 45 24.84 16.41 20.79
N MET A 46 24.50 16.74 19.55
CA MET A 46 23.83 18.01 19.19
C MET A 46 22.49 18.15 19.92
N LEU A 47 21.69 17.08 19.99
CA LEU A 47 20.42 17.10 20.74
C LEU A 47 20.62 17.10 22.25
N MET A 48 21.64 16.41 22.78
CA MET A 48 21.99 16.49 24.20
C MET A 48 22.42 17.91 24.59
N THR A 49 23.19 18.56 23.72
CA THR A 49 23.61 19.95 23.88
C THR A 49 22.42 20.91 23.76
N ALA A 50 21.54 20.72 22.78
CA ALA A 50 20.30 21.47 22.65
C ALA A 50 19.42 21.31 23.89
N ARG A 51 19.25 20.09 24.41
CA ARG A 51 18.55 19.80 25.67
C ARG A 51 19.19 20.51 26.87
N ARG A 52 20.52 20.50 26.98
CA ARG A 52 21.23 21.15 28.09
C ARG A 52 21.06 22.67 28.07
N ASN A 53 20.96 23.24 26.87
CA ASN A 53 20.83 24.67 26.63
C ASN A 53 19.37 25.13 26.45
N LEU A 54 18.40 24.22 26.56
CA LEU A 54 16.98 24.54 26.51
C LEU A 54 16.59 25.17 27.85
N ASN A 55 16.56 26.51 27.89
CA ASN A 55 16.01 27.24 29.01
C ASN A 55 14.49 27.28 28.90
N GLU A 56 13.83 26.86 29.98
CA GLU A 56 12.42 27.07 30.31
C GLU A 56 11.41 26.98 29.16
N SER A 57 10.91 25.76 28.92
CA SER A 57 9.72 25.41 28.12
C SER A 57 9.50 26.19 26.82
N ASP A 58 9.91 25.58 25.72
CA ASP A 58 9.59 26.10 24.40
C ASP A 58 8.11 25.81 24.07
N LEU A 59 7.35 26.85 23.71
CA LEU A 59 5.94 26.74 23.30
C LEU A 59 5.90 26.50 21.80
N ILE A 60 5.75 25.24 21.39
CA ILE A 60 5.66 24.90 19.97
C ILE A 60 4.20 24.90 19.55
N ARG A 61 3.90 25.63 18.47
CA ARG A 61 2.57 25.65 17.86
C ARG A 61 2.39 24.40 17.00
N VAL A 62 1.55 23.48 17.44
CA VAL A 62 1.16 22.29 16.67
C VAL A 62 -0.23 22.52 16.10
N MET A 63 -0.41 22.29 14.80
CA MET A 63 -1.73 22.29 14.16
C MET A 63 -2.33 20.90 14.35
N ASP A 64 -3.55 20.84 14.86
CA ASP A 64 -4.32 19.59 14.97
C ASP A 64 -4.92 19.24 13.59
N ASP A 65 -4.61 18.06 13.06
CA ASP A 65 -5.01 17.64 11.72
C ASP A 65 -6.52 17.40 11.59
N GLU A 66 -7.22 17.13 12.71
CA GLU A 66 -8.67 16.92 12.72
C GLU A 66 -9.50 18.20 12.89
N THR A 67 -8.99 19.17 13.65
CA THR A 67 -9.75 20.38 14.02
C THR A 67 -9.17 21.69 13.48
N GLN A 68 -7.99 21.67 12.87
CA GLN A 68 -7.22 22.85 12.45
C GLN A 68 -6.97 23.86 13.60
N ALA A 69 -7.13 23.43 14.87
CA ALA A 69 -6.92 24.25 16.04
C ALA A 69 -5.43 24.36 16.36
N GLN A 70 -5.01 25.55 16.80
CA GLN A 70 -3.63 25.81 17.24
C GLN A 70 -3.47 25.35 18.69
N ILE A 71 -2.90 24.17 18.90
CA ILE A 71 -2.60 23.67 20.23
C ILE A 71 -1.16 24.05 20.57
N PHE A 72 -0.99 24.85 21.62
CA PHE A 72 0.34 25.16 22.16
C PHE A 72 0.79 24.00 23.04
N ARG A 73 1.72 23.17 22.54
CA ARG A 73 2.33 22.11 23.36
C ARG A 73 3.57 22.68 24.04
N LYS A 74 3.53 22.66 25.38
CA LYS A 74 4.67 23.00 26.23
C LYS A 74 5.60 21.80 26.30
N ILE A 75 6.75 21.83 25.61
CA ILE A 75 7.74 20.76 25.76
C ILE A 75 8.54 21.01 27.03
N THR A 76 8.49 20.06 27.95
CA THR A 76 9.24 20.11 29.21
C THR A 76 10.54 19.31 29.08
N LYS A 77 11.52 19.58 29.97
CA LYS A 77 12.81 18.84 29.99
C LYS A 77 12.59 17.35 30.26
N GLU A 78 11.46 17.04 30.89
CA GLU A 78 10.94 15.73 31.24
C GLU A 78 10.41 14.96 30.01
N ASP A 79 9.83 15.63 29.00
CA ASP A 79 9.39 14.96 27.76
C ASP A 79 10.58 14.48 26.89
N LEU A 80 11.75 15.12 27.06
CA LEU A 80 13.02 14.71 26.46
C LEU A 80 13.73 13.59 27.24
N THR A 81 13.13 13.05 28.31
CA THR A 81 13.72 11.98 29.14
C THR A 81 13.51 10.58 28.56
N ALA A 82 12.88 10.44 27.39
CA ALA A 82 12.86 9.17 26.69
C ALA A 82 14.32 8.73 26.45
N THR A 83 14.76 7.71 27.18
CA THR A 83 16.07 7.04 27.09
C THR A 83 16.20 6.30 25.75
N GLY A 84 16.05 7.02 24.65
CA GLY A 84 16.10 6.52 23.29
C GLY A 84 17.40 6.91 22.63
N LYS A 85 18.12 5.93 22.08
CA LYS A 85 19.15 6.21 21.08
C LYS A 85 18.43 6.64 19.80
N LEU A 86 18.59 7.88 19.36
CA LEU A 86 18.05 8.29 18.06
C LEU A 86 18.84 7.57 16.97
N ARG A 87 18.12 6.81 16.16
CA ARG A 87 18.62 6.25 14.92
C ARG A 87 18.01 7.05 13.78
N PRO A 88 18.80 7.55 12.82
CA PRO A 88 18.27 8.23 11.65
C PRO A 88 17.45 7.23 10.82
N MET A 89 16.13 7.28 10.95
CA MET A 89 15.18 6.59 10.09
C MET A 89 14.94 7.43 8.83
N GLY A 90 15.90 7.41 7.92
CA GLY A 90 15.80 8.12 6.65
C GLY A 90 16.16 7.19 5.50
N ALA A 91 17.25 7.51 4.79
CA ALA A 91 17.71 6.78 3.62
C ALA A 91 17.89 5.26 3.87
N ARG A 92 18.38 4.86 5.05
CA ARG A 92 18.57 3.43 5.41
C ARG A 92 17.25 2.67 5.48
N HIS A 93 16.24 3.26 6.13
CA HIS A 93 14.92 2.64 6.28
C HIS A 93 14.21 2.51 4.93
N PHE A 94 14.23 3.57 4.11
CA PHE A 94 13.65 3.51 2.76
C PHE A 94 14.40 2.54 1.84
N ALA A 95 15.73 2.49 1.90
CA ALA A 95 16.53 1.53 1.13
C ALA A 95 16.29 0.08 1.57
N GLN A 96 16.15 -0.15 2.88
CA GLN A 96 15.80 -1.46 3.42
C GLN A 96 14.39 -1.88 2.99
N ASN A 97 13.41 -0.97 3.09
CA ASN A 97 12.04 -1.24 2.66
C ASN A 97 11.95 -1.54 1.16
N ALA A 98 12.67 -0.78 0.33
CA ALA A 98 12.77 -1.03 -1.11
C ALA A 98 13.43 -2.39 -1.40
N THR A 99 14.46 -2.77 -0.65
CA THR A 99 15.12 -4.08 -0.79
C THR A 99 14.16 -5.22 -0.41
N ILE A 100 13.44 -5.08 0.70
CA ILE A 100 12.45 -6.07 1.13
C ILE A 100 11.32 -6.18 0.10
N MET A 101 10.80 -5.07 -0.39
CA MET A 101 9.77 -5.06 -1.45
C MET A 101 10.27 -5.76 -2.70
N GLN A 102 11.49 -5.45 -3.15
CA GLN A 102 12.09 -6.09 -4.31
C GLN A 102 12.26 -7.60 -4.10
N ASN A 103 12.64 -8.04 -2.89
CA ASN A 103 12.73 -9.46 -2.54
C ASN A 103 11.34 -10.14 -2.54
N ILE A 104 10.30 -9.46 -2.05
CA ILE A 104 8.91 -9.98 -2.09
C ILE A 104 8.45 -10.13 -3.53
N VAL A 105 8.70 -9.14 -4.39
CA VAL A 105 8.34 -9.21 -5.82
C VAL A 105 9.11 -10.32 -6.53
N GLN A 106 10.40 -10.50 -6.25
CA GLN A 106 11.18 -11.61 -6.80
C GLN A 106 10.67 -12.96 -6.30
N PHE A 107 10.33 -13.07 -5.02
CA PHE A 107 9.76 -14.27 -4.44
C PHE A 107 8.39 -14.60 -5.06
N ALA A 108 7.50 -13.61 -5.20
CA ALA A 108 6.18 -13.77 -5.80
C ALA A 108 6.23 -14.24 -7.26
N ASN A 109 7.26 -13.81 -8.01
CA ASN A 109 7.49 -14.26 -9.39
C ASN A 109 8.27 -15.59 -9.47
N SER A 110 8.77 -16.11 -8.35
CA SER A 110 9.56 -17.33 -8.35
C SER A 110 8.67 -18.58 -8.52
N PRO A 111 9.19 -19.66 -9.13
CA PRO A 111 8.48 -20.95 -9.20
C PRO A 111 8.10 -21.52 -7.84
N LEU A 112 8.82 -21.12 -6.77
CA LEU A 112 8.54 -21.54 -5.40
C LEU A 112 7.25 -20.91 -4.85
N ALA A 113 6.88 -19.71 -5.26
CA ALA A 113 5.61 -19.10 -4.88
C ALA A 113 4.41 -19.75 -5.60
N GLN A 114 4.65 -20.38 -6.75
CA GLN A 114 3.65 -21.12 -7.51
C GLN A 114 3.46 -22.55 -7.02
N ASP A 115 4.37 -23.07 -6.19
CA ASP A 115 4.21 -24.38 -5.56
C ASP A 115 3.04 -24.35 -4.57
N PRO A 116 1.99 -25.18 -4.74
CA PRO A 116 0.84 -25.23 -3.85
C PRO A 116 1.20 -25.53 -2.39
N THR A 117 2.29 -26.27 -2.15
CA THR A 117 2.74 -26.61 -0.80
C THR A 117 3.21 -25.38 -0.05
N ILE A 118 3.99 -24.49 -0.70
CA ILE A 118 4.49 -23.25 -0.12
C ILE A 118 3.38 -22.19 -0.06
N ASN A 119 2.58 -22.08 -1.12
CA ASN A 119 1.50 -21.09 -1.21
C ASN A 119 0.50 -21.24 -0.06
N SER A 120 0.20 -22.48 0.36
CA SER A 120 -0.69 -22.77 1.49
C SER A 120 -0.22 -22.23 2.84
N HIS A 121 1.08 -22.00 3.00
CA HIS A 121 1.67 -21.48 4.24
C HIS A 121 1.77 -19.95 4.28
N ILE A 122 1.47 -19.26 3.18
CA ILE A 122 1.59 -17.80 3.07
C ILE A 122 0.21 -17.16 3.19
N SER A 123 0.02 -16.36 4.25
CA SER A 123 -1.21 -15.60 4.44
C SER A 123 -1.22 -14.37 3.52
N GLY A 124 -2.10 -14.37 2.52
CA GLY A 124 -2.30 -13.21 1.64
C GLY A 124 -2.67 -11.92 2.38
N LYS A 125 -3.44 -12.01 3.48
CA LYS A 125 -3.81 -10.85 4.32
C LYS A 125 -2.59 -10.21 4.97
N LYS A 126 -1.73 -11.03 5.60
CA LYS A 126 -0.51 -10.54 6.25
C LYS A 126 0.49 -10.00 5.24
N MET A 127 0.60 -10.62 4.06
CA MET A 127 1.42 -10.11 2.96
C MET A 127 0.93 -8.74 2.49
N ALA A 128 -0.38 -8.54 2.37
CA ALA A 128 -0.96 -7.24 2.02
C ALA A 128 -0.65 -6.16 3.08
N THR A 129 -0.79 -6.47 4.37
CA THR A 129 -0.40 -5.55 5.45
C THR A 129 1.09 -5.20 5.40
N VAL A 130 1.97 -6.19 5.18
CA VAL A 130 3.41 -5.94 5.05
C VAL A 130 3.71 -5.02 3.86
N ILE A 131 3.06 -5.24 2.72
CA ILE A 131 3.21 -4.39 1.53
C ILE A 131 2.74 -2.96 1.82
N GLN A 132 1.63 -2.79 2.54
CA GLN A 132 1.11 -1.49 2.95
C GLN A 132 2.09 -0.74 3.86
N THR A 133 2.64 -1.42 4.88
CA THR A 133 3.65 -0.86 5.79
C THR A 133 4.93 -0.47 5.05
N LEU A 134 5.43 -1.33 4.14
CA LEU A 134 6.66 -1.05 3.38
C LEU A 134 6.52 0.14 2.43
N LEU A 135 5.34 0.37 1.88
CA LEU A 135 5.05 1.51 0.99
C LEU A 135 4.63 2.79 1.74
N GLY A 136 4.42 2.72 3.06
CA GLY A 136 3.92 3.85 3.84
C GLY A 136 2.48 4.23 3.47
N LEU A 137 1.65 3.25 3.10
CA LEU A 137 0.26 3.46 2.71
C LEU A 137 -0.72 3.15 3.86
N GLU A 138 -0.24 3.20 5.10
CA GLU A 138 -1.03 2.88 6.31
C GLU A 138 -2.21 3.85 6.46
N ASP A 139 -1.95 5.14 6.28
CA ASP A 139 -2.95 6.22 6.45
C ASP A 139 -4.12 6.13 5.46
N TYR A 140 -3.93 5.46 4.33
CA TYR A 140 -4.94 5.33 3.28
C TYR A 140 -5.88 4.13 3.48
N ASN A 141 -5.68 3.30 4.50
CA ASN A 141 -6.54 2.14 4.83
C ASN A 141 -6.95 1.28 3.62
N LEU A 142 -6.01 1.06 2.67
CA LEU A 142 -6.26 0.38 1.40
C LEU A 142 -6.46 -1.13 1.57
N VAL A 143 -5.88 -1.72 2.60
CA VAL A 143 -6.03 -3.15 2.90
C VAL A 143 -7.05 -3.29 4.01
N GLN A 144 -8.23 -3.79 3.68
CA GLN A 144 -9.24 -4.17 4.66
C GLN A 144 -9.72 -5.59 4.39
N ASP A 145 -10.36 -6.17 5.39
CA ASP A 145 -10.84 -7.54 5.29
C ASP A 145 -11.97 -7.65 4.26
N ASN A 146 -11.71 -8.44 3.22
CA ASN A 146 -12.71 -8.83 2.21
C ASN A 146 -13.36 -7.65 1.45
N VAL A 147 -12.68 -6.50 1.29
CA VAL A 147 -13.21 -5.30 0.57
C VAL A 147 -13.85 -5.66 -0.77
N ARG A 148 -13.17 -6.49 -1.57
CA ARG A 148 -13.66 -6.91 -2.89
C ARG A 148 -15.03 -7.60 -2.85
N LEU A 149 -15.35 -8.32 -1.79
CA LEU A 149 -16.66 -8.99 -1.68
C LEU A 149 -17.77 -7.97 -1.45
N TYR A 150 -17.51 -6.96 -0.63
CA TYR A 150 -18.45 -5.87 -0.39
C TYR A 150 -18.62 -4.98 -1.61
N GLU A 151 -17.51 -4.61 -2.29
CA GLU A 151 -17.57 -3.85 -3.56
C GLU A 151 -18.35 -4.60 -4.64
N MET A 152 -18.19 -5.93 -4.72
CA MET A 152 -18.93 -6.75 -5.68
C MET A 152 -20.43 -6.81 -5.35
N ALA A 153 -20.78 -6.87 -4.05
CA ALA A 153 -22.17 -6.83 -3.60
C ALA A 153 -22.80 -5.45 -3.88
N GLU A 154 -22.09 -4.37 -3.58
CA GLU A 154 -22.52 -3.00 -3.87
C GLU A 154 -22.71 -2.79 -5.37
N LEU A 155 -21.79 -3.29 -6.21
CA LEU A 155 -21.96 -3.27 -7.67
C LEU A 155 -23.23 -3.99 -8.13
N GLN A 156 -23.56 -5.14 -7.53
CA GLN A 156 -24.78 -5.89 -7.86
C GLN A 156 -26.05 -5.14 -7.45
N ASP A 157 -26.06 -4.51 -6.27
CA ASP A 157 -27.19 -3.71 -5.79
C ASP A 157 -27.37 -2.43 -6.62
N VAL A 158 -26.27 -1.74 -6.92
CA VAL A 158 -26.28 -0.56 -7.80
C VAL A 158 -26.82 -0.95 -9.17
N GLN A 159 -26.37 -2.06 -9.76
CA GLN A 159 -26.89 -2.55 -11.04
C GLN A 159 -28.40 -2.83 -10.98
N GLY A 160 -28.88 -3.49 -9.93
CA GLY A 160 -30.31 -3.75 -9.73
C GLY A 160 -31.14 -2.46 -9.59
N SER A 161 -30.63 -1.48 -8.86
CA SER A 161 -31.29 -0.17 -8.70
C SER A 161 -31.33 0.63 -10.00
N LEU A 162 -30.28 0.54 -10.82
CA LEU A 162 -30.15 1.26 -12.08
C LEU A 162 -31.09 0.69 -13.15
N GLU A 163 -31.28 -0.63 -13.18
CA GLU A 163 -32.31 -1.30 -13.99
C GLU A 163 -33.72 -0.85 -13.59
N GLN A 164 -34.02 -0.77 -12.29
CA GLN A 164 -35.32 -0.33 -11.80
C GLN A 164 -35.59 1.14 -12.13
N ALA A 165 -34.60 2.03 -11.96
CA ALA A 165 -34.71 3.43 -12.32
C ALA A 165 -34.84 3.65 -13.83
N MET A 166 -34.20 2.81 -14.66
CA MET A 166 -34.38 2.81 -16.12
C MET A 166 -35.78 2.36 -16.50
N LEU A 167 -36.31 1.33 -15.85
CA LEU A 167 -37.68 0.86 -16.06
C LEU A 167 -38.69 1.96 -15.68
N GLU A 168 -38.51 2.58 -14.52
CA GLU A 168 -39.38 3.66 -14.06
C GLU A 168 -39.38 4.83 -15.05
N LYS A 169 -38.21 5.26 -15.53
CA LYS A 169 -38.09 6.31 -16.57
C LYS A 169 -38.72 5.90 -17.91
N GLN A 170 -38.63 4.63 -18.30
CA GLN A 170 -39.31 4.13 -19.51
C GLN A 170 -40.82 4.09 -19.33
N THR A 171 -41.31 3.78 -18.12
CA THR A 171 -42.74 3.70 -17.82
C THR A 171 -43.38 5.06 -17.51
N ALA A 172 -42.60 6.07 -17.12
CA ALA A 172 -43.07 7.42 -16.75
C ALA A 172 -43.66 8.25 -17.92
N GLY A 173 -43.73 7.68 -19.13
CA GLY A 173 -44.34 8.30 -20.32
C GLY A 173 -45.28 7.39 -21.12
N MET A 174 -45.64 6.21 -20.61
CA MET A 174 -46.52 5.25 -21.30
C MET A 174 -47.92 5.21 -20.68
N ASP A 175 -48.94 4.97 -21.50
CA ASP A 175 -50.35 4.76 -21.07
C ASP A 175 -50.44 3.69 -19.95
N PRO A 176 -51.35 3.79 -18.95
CA PRO A 176 -51.37 2.91 -17.78
C PRO A 176 -51.43 1.40 -18.08
N ASN A 177 -52.04 1.02 -19.20
CA ASN A 177 -52.12 -0.38 -19.65
C ASN A 177 -50.81 -0.87 -20.32
N GLN A 178 -49.99 0.01 -20.89
CA GLN A 178 -48.70 -0.33 -21.49
C GLN A 178 -47.57 -0.35 -20.44
N ALA A 179 -47.63 0.53 -19.45
CA ALA A 179 -46.72 0.49 -18.30
C ALA A 179 -46.86 -0.82 -17.49
N ALA A 180 -48.09 -1.28 -17.24
CA ALA A 180 -48.33 -2.54 -16.53
C ALA A 180 -47.78 -3.78 -17.27
N ALA A 181 -47.91 -3.84 -18.60
CA ALA A 181 -47.37 -4.92 -19.43
C ALA A 181 -45.83 -4.92 -19.45
N THR A 182 -45.21 -3.74 -19.46
CA THR A 182 -43.74 -3.59 -19.47
C THR A 182 -43.13 -3.98 -18.12
N VAL A 183 -43.81 -3.66 -17.01
CA VAL A 183 -43.40 -4.08 -15.65
C VAL A 183 -43.58 -5.59 -15.45
N GLN A 184 -44.67 -6.18 -15.96
CA GLN A 184 -44.88 -7.64 -15.91
C GLN A 184 -43.85 -8.43 -16.73
N GLY A 185 -43.53 -8.00 -17.95
CA GLY A 185 -42.51 -8.65 -18.78
C GLY A 185 -41.10 -8.58 -18.18
N TYR A 186 -40.79 -7.49 -17.47
CA TYR A 186 -39.51 -7.36 -16.77
C TYR A 186 -39.43 -8.26 -15.53
N GLN A 187 -40.52 -8.40 -14.76
CA GLN A 187 -40.59 -9.31 -13.63
C GLN A 187 -40.46 -10.79 -14.05
N GLU A 188 -41.05 -11.18 -15.18
CA GLU A 188 -40.92 -12.54 -15.73
C GLU A 188 -39.49 -12.85 -16.21
N SER A 189 -38.77 -11.87 -16.76
CA SER A 189 -37.37 -12.03 -17.17
C SER A 189 -36.40 -12.23 -15.99
N LYS A 190 -36.66 -11.60 -14.83
CA LYS A 190 -35.86 -11.81 -13.60
C LYS A 190 -36.22 -13.09 -12.86
N ALA A 191 -37.46 -13.58 -12.97
CA ALA A 191 -37.91 -14.80 -12.30
C ALA A 191 -37.47 -16.10 -13.01
N GLY A 192 -36.89 -16.02 -14.22
CA GLY A 192 -36.40 -17.21 -14.93
C GLY A 192 -37.48 -18.19 -15.36
N VAL A 193 -38.76 -17.78 -15.39
CA VAL A 193 -39.87 -18.62 -15.84
C VAL A 193 -40.14 -18.30 -17.30
N LYS A 194 -39.60 -19.13 -18.20
CA LYS A 194 -40.03 -19.11 -19.62
C LYS A 194 -41.53 -19.40 -19.68
N PRO A 195 -42.34 -18.64 -20.44
CA PRO A 195 -43.70 -19.05 -20.71
C PRO A 195 -43.65 -20.34 -21.53
N SER A 196 -44.24 -21.40 -20.96
CA SER A 196 -44.49 -22.66 -21.65
C SER A 196 -45.43 -22.40 -22.82
N SER A 197 -44.89 -22.35 -24.04
CA SER A 197 -45.68 -22.46 -25.26
C SER A 197 -46.17 -23.91 -25.37
N THR A 198 -47.35 -24.15 -24.81
CA THR A 198 -48.12 -25.37 -25.02
C THR A 198 -48.39 -25.54 -26.51
N GLN A 199 -48.01 -26.71 -26.99
CA GLN A 199 -48.29 -27.22 -28.33
C GLN A 199 -49.77 -27.04 -28.69
N GLY A 200 -50.01 -26.35 -29.79
CA GLY A 200 -51.25 -26.44 -30.57
C GLY A 200 -50.93 -27.06 -31.92
N GLN A 201 -50.91 -28.38 -31.99
CA GLN A 201 -51.06 -29.13 -33.24
C GLN A 201 -52.48 -28.89 -33.79
N GLN A 202 -52.55 -28.43 -35.04
CA GLN A 202 -53.39 -28.89 -36.17
C GLN A 202 -54.83 -29.44 -35.92
N PRO A 203 -55.76 -29.26 -36.87
CA PRO A 203 -55.56 -29.44 -38.32
C PRO A 203 -55.76 -28.19 -39.20
#